data_AF-A0A3L7MN88-F1
#
_entry.id   AF-A0A3L7MN88-F1
#
_cell.length_a   1.000
_cell.length_b   1.000
_cell.length_c   1.000
_cell.angle_alpha   90.00
_cell.angle_beta   90.00
_cell.angle_gamma   90.00
#
_symmetry.space_group_name_H-M   'P 1'
#
loop_
_entity.id
_entity.type
_entity.pdbx_description
1 polymer ?
#
loop_
_entity_poly.entity_id
_entity_poly.type
_entity_poly.pdbx_seq_one_letter_code
_entity_poly.pdbx_strand_id
1 'polypeptide(L)' 'AGPHCDGQVLVGHDLLGLTTGFHPRFSKKYADIADIIKAAITSYCSEVRTGKFPGPEHTFK' A
#
# COMPACT_ATOMS: atom_id res chain seq x y z
N ALA A 1 -24.87 2.92 -1.13
CA ALA A 1 -26.30 2.75 -0.83
C ALA A 1 -26.71 3.59 0.39
N GLY A 2 -26.36 4.89 0.45
CA GLY A 2 -26.67 5.76 1.60
C GLY A 2 -26.22 5.21 2.98
N PRO A 3 -26.50 5.94 4.07
CA PRO A 3 -26.19 5.47 5.43
C PRO A 3 -27.30 4.58 6.04
N HIS A 4 -28.42 4.37 5.36
CA HIS A 4 -29.62 3.70 5.92
C HIS A 4 -29.69 2.20 5.58
N CYS A 5 -28.54 1.52 5.52
CA CYS A 5 -28.46 0.07 5.36
C CYS A 5 -27.83 -0.54 6.60
N ASP A 6 -28.15 -1.80 6.89
CA ASP A 6 -27.60 -2.55 8.03
C ASP A 6 -26.09 -2.82 7.91
N GLY A 7 -25.53 -2.65 6.71
CA GLY A 7 -24.11 -2.82 6.43
C GLY A 7 -23.68 -2.02 5.21
N GLN A 8 -22.36 -1.91 5.05
CA GLN A 8 -21.73 -1.28 3.90
C GLN A 8 -20.65 -2.22 3.36
N VAL A 9 -20.42 -2.18 2.06
CA VAL A 9 -19.39 -2.96 1.39
C VAL A 9 -18.58 -2.04 0.48
N LEU A 10 -17.26 -2.21 0.52
CA LEU A 10 -16.31 -1.52 -0.33
C LEU A 10 -15.28 -2.52 -0.84
N VAL A 11 -14.73 -2.26 -2.03
CA VAL A 11 -13.58 -3.00 -2.53
C VAL A 11 -12.36 -2.60 -1.70
N GLY A 12 -11.65 -3.59 -1.15
CA GLY A 12 -10.47 -3.36 -0.30
C GLY A 12 -9.40 -2.50 -0.97
N HIS A 13 -9.18 -2.67 -2.28
CA HIS A 13 -8.23 -1.87 -3.06
C HIS A 13 -8.56 -0.37 -3.06
N ASP A 14 -9.83 0.00 -3.18
CA ASP A 14 -10.24 1.41 -3.16
C ASP A 14 -10.18 1.97 -1.74
N LEU A 15 -10.60 1.17 -0.75
CA LEU A 15 -10.55 1.53 0.67
C LEU A 15 -9.11 1.81 1.13
N LEU A 16 -8.16 0.98 0.70
CA LEU A 16 -6.74 1.06 1.06
C LEU A 16 -5.91 1.95 0.12
N GLY A 17 -6.52 2.55 -0.91
CA GLY A 17 -5.79 3.41 -1.84
C GLY A 17 -4.77 2.67 -2.70
N LEU A 18 -5.02 1.40 -3.04
CA LEU A 18 -4.20 0.60 -3.96
C LEU A 18 -4.54 0.90 -5.44
N THR A 19 -5.79 1.30 -5.71
CA THR A 19 -6.21 1.74 -7.03
C THR A 19 -5.64 3.13 -7.30
N THR A 20 -4.71 3.24 -8.25
CA THR A 20 -4.15 4.53 -8.66
C THR A 20 -4.95 5.10 -9.83
N GLY A 21 -5.26 6.39 -9.78
CA GLY A 21 -6.07 7.07 -10.79
C GLY A 21 -7.55 7.19 -10.39
N PHE A 22 -8.42 6.42 -11.05
CA PHE A 22 -9.87 6.55 -10.83
C PHE A 22 -10.27 6.06 -9.43
N HIS A 23 -10.83 6.95 -8.63
CA HIS A 23 -11.43 6.63 -7.33
C HIS A 23 -12.95 6.80 -7.39
N PRO A 24 -13.75 5.74 -7.16
CA PRO A 24 -15.20 5.84 -7.16
C PRO A 24 -15.71 6.87 -6.15
N ARG A 25 -16.67 7.72 -6.53
CA ARG A 25 -17.22 8.77 -5.63
C ARG A 25 -17.89 8.23 -4.36
N PHE A 26 -18.29 6.95 -4.35
CA PHE A 26 -18.94 6.31 -3.20
C PHE A 26 -17.95 5.61 -2.27
N SER A 27 -16.71 5.41 -2.69
CA SER A 27 -15.67 4.86 -1.81
C SER A 27 -14.95 6.01 -1.11
N LYS A 28 -14.57 5.76 0.14
CA LYS A 28 -13.69 6.63 0.90
C LYS A 28 -12.33 5.95 0.97
N LYS A 29 -11.27 6.65 0.58
CA LYS A 29 -9.90 6.22 0.83
C LYS A 29 -9.57 6.38 2.32
N TYR A 30 -9.26 5.29 2.99
CA TYR A 30 -8.86 5.26 4.41
C TYR A 30 -7.34 5.22 4.60
N ALA A 31 -6.59 4.78 3.59
CA ALA A 31 -5.13 4.76 3.60
C ALA A 31 -4.56 5.01 2.20
N ASP A 32 -3.28 5.38 2.13
CA ASP A 32 -2.53 5.51 0.87
C ASP A 32 -1.47 4.41 0.76
N ILE A 33 -1.94 3.16 0.70
CA ILE A 33 -1.04 2.00 0.75
C ILE A 33 -0.19 1.92 -0.52
N ALA A 34 -0.66 2.40 -1.67
CA ALA A 34 0.13 2.43 -2.91
C ALA A 34 1.44 3.22 -2.72
N ASP A 35 1.38 4.39 -2.11
CA ASP A 35 2.57 5.22 -1.86
C ASP A 35 3.51 4.57 -0.84
N ILE A 36 2.97 3.94 0.21
CA ILE A 36 3.76 3.20 1.20
C ILE A 36 4.51 2.04 0.53
N ILE A 37 3.81 1.24 -0.29
CA ILE A 37 4.41 0.13 -1.05
C ILE A 37 5.51 0.66 -1.97
N LYS A 38 5.23 1.74 -2.71
CA LYS A 38 6.21 2.34 -3.63
C LYS A 38 7.46 2.81 -2.90
N ALA A 39 7.29 3.48 -1.75
CA ALA A 39 8.41 3.93 -0.93
C ALA A 39 9.23 2.75 -0.39
N ALA A 40 8.57 1.70 0.13
CA ALA A 40 9.24 0.52 0.65
C ALA A 40 10.06 -0.20 -0.43
N ILE A 41 9.49 -0.42 -1.62
CA ILE A 41 10.19 -1.04 -2.75
C ILE A 41 11.35 -0.18 -3.22
N THR A 42 11.15 1.15 -3.31
CA THR A 42 12.22 2.07 -3.73
C THR A 42 13.38 2.04 -2.74
N SER A 43 13.09 2.07 -1.44
CA SER A 43 14.09 1.96 -0.37
C SER A 43 14.85 0.64 -0.48
N TYR A 44 14.15 -0.48 -0.57
CA TYR A 44 14.77 -1.80 -0.75
C TYR A 44 15.69 -1.84 -1.98
N CYS A 45 15.22 -1.38 -3.14
CA CYS A 45 16.05 -1.32 -4.34
C CYS A 45 17.29 -0.44 -4.16
N SER A 46 17.17 0.67 -3.44
CA SER A 46 18.31 1.53 -3.12
C SER A 46 19.32 0.79 -2.24
N GLU A 47 18.87 0.13 -1.17
CA GLU A 47 19.74 -0.59 -0.25
C GLU A 47 20.46 -1.77 -0.91
N VAL A 48 19.78 -2.48 -1.82
CA VAL A 48 20.41 -3.54 -2.63
C VAL A 48 21.48 -2.96 -3.55
N ARG A 49 21.19 -1.85 -4.26
CA ARG A 49 22.13 -1.24 -5.21
C ARG A 49 23.36 -0.65 -4.52
N THR A 50 23.22 -0.15 -3.30
CA THR A 50 24.34 0.39 -2.52
C THR A 50 25.06 -0.68 -1.70
N GLY A 51 24.60 -1.94 -1.73
CA GLY A 51 25.16 -3.03 -0.95
C GLY A 51 24.89 -2.91 0.56
N LYS A 52 23.96 -2.05 0.97
CA LYS A 52 23.52 -1.94 2.38
C LYS A 52 22.67 -3.13 2.80
N PHE A 53 21.88 -3.68 1.88
CA PHE A 53 21.14 -4.92 2.06
C PHE A 53 21.68 -6.02 1.12
N PRO A 54 21.85 -7.27 1.59
CA PRO A 54 21.64 -7.72 2.97
C PRO A 54 22.76 -7.27 3.91
N GLY A 55 22.40 -6.88 5.13
CA GLY A 55 23.34 -6.69 6.24
C GLY A 55 23.72 -8.03 6.90
N PRO A 56 24.73 -8.06 7.79
CA PRO A 56 25.16 -9.27 8.48
C PRO A 56 24.02 -10.01 9.20
N GLU A 57 23.08 -9.27 9.79
CA GLU A 57 21.88 -9.78 10.47
C GLU A 57 20.88 -10.48 9.54
N HIS A 58 21.00 -10.27 8.23
CA HIS A 58 20.17 -10.85 7.18
C HIS A 58 20.88 -11.95 6.40
N THR A 59 21.98 -12.50 6.93
CA THR A 59 22.76 -13.59 6.33
C THR A 59 22.99 -14.73 7.34
N PHE A 60 23.01 -15.97 6.86
CA PHE A 60 23.41 -17.14 7.66
C PHE A 60 24.93 -17.33 7.60
N LYS A 61 25.50 -17.93 8.64
CA LYS A 61 26.91 -18.34 8.69
C LYS A 61 27.10 -19.72 8.07
#